data_AF-A0A316D9W6-F1
#
_entry.id   AF-A0A316D9W6-F1
#
_cell.length_a   1.000
_cell.length_b   1.000
_cell.length_c   1.000
_cell.angle_alpha   90.00
_cell.angle_beta   90.00
_cell.angle_gamma   90.00
#
_symmetry.space_group_name_H-M   'P 1'
#
loop_
_entity.id
_entity.type
_entity.pdbx_description
1 polymer ?
#
loop_
_entity_poly.entity_id
_entity_poly.type
_entity_poly.pdbx_seq_one_letter_code
_entity_poly.pdbx_strand_id
1 'polypeptide(L)'
;MSNKPNFFQNALGMFQDPVTPLRDKLLIAGGVLYILSPIDLIPDFILLLGYTDDLAVAVGTFSLFRRTYNNYVKRTRIVDEQEYKPNLHKR
;
A
#
# COMPACT_ATOMS: atom_id res chain seq x y z
N MET A 1 -12.89 21.29 -12.74
CA MET A 1 -11.61 20.56 -12.93
C MET A 1 -11.60 19.41 -11.94
N SER A 2 -11.79 18.16 -12.39
CA SER A 2 -11.66 16.99 -11.50
C SER A 2 -10.19 16.87 -11.09
N ASN A 3 -9.89 17.18 -9.83
CA ASN A 3 -8.53 17.10 -9.31
C ASN A 3 -8.19 15.63 -9.12
N LYS A 4 -7.37 15.06 -10.01
CA LYS A 4 -6.97 13.65 -9.91
C LYS A 4 -6.24 13.45 -8.58
N PRO A 5 -6.61 12.43 -7.78
CA PRO A 5 -5.99 12.23 -6.49
C PRO A 5 -4.50 11.97 -6.65
N ASN A 6 -3.71 12.67 -5.85
CA ASN A 6 -2.26 12.49 -5.84
C ASN A 6 -1.89 11.13 -5.20
N PHE A 7 -0.60 10.80 -5.23
CA PHE A 7 -0.11 9.53 -4.68
C PHE A 7 -0.56 9.31 -3.22
N PHE A 8 -0.42 10.33 -2.36
CA PHE A 8 -0.78 10.22 -0.95
C PHE A 8 -2.28 9.99 -0.73
N GLN A 9 -3.13 10.67 -1.48
CA GLN A 9 -4.58 10.46 -1.43
C GLN A 9 -4.96 9.05 -1.85
N ASN A 10 -4.31 8.50 -2.90
CA ASN A 10 -4.53 7.13 -3.31
C ASN A 10 -4.02 6.12 -2.27
N ALA A 11 -2.86 6.38 -1.66
CA ALA A 11 -2.32 5.52 -0.61
C ALA A 11 -3.23 5.53 0.63
N LEU A 12 -3.67 6.70 1.10
CA LEU A 12 -4.62 6.81 2.23
C LEU A 12 -5.96 6.16 1.90
N GLY A 13 -6.48 6.40 0.70
CA GLY A 13 -7.70 5.76 0.20
C GLY A 13 -7.58 4.23 0.17
N MET A 14 -6.43 3.69 -0.23
CA MET A 14 -6.16 2.24 -0.19
C MET A 14 -6.23 1.69 1.25
N PHE A 15 -5.67 2.40 2.24
CA PHE A 15 -5.75 1.97 3.64
C PHE A 15 -7.17 2.05 4.21
N GLN A 16 -7.98 2.99 3.73
CA GLN A 16 -9.38 3.15 4.15
C GLN A 16 -10.35 2.24 3.37
N ASP A 17 -9.98 1.77 2.18
CA ASP A 17 -10.85 0.99 1.30
C ASP A 17 -11.20 -0.37 1.91
N PRO A 18 -12.47 -0.67 2.19
CA PRO A 18 -12.88 -1.95 2.79
C PRO A 18 -12.61 -3.17 1.90
N VAL A 19 -12.45 -2.96 0.58
CA VAL A 19 -12.17 -4.04 -0.37
C VAL A 19 -10.68 -4.41 -0.39
N THR A 20 -9.80 -3.49 0.05
CA THR A 20 -8.38 -3.79 0.18
C THR A 20 -8.18 -4.79 1.31
N PRO A 21 -7.53 -5.95 1.07
CA PRO A 21 -7.37 -6.99 2.09
C PRO A 21 -6.71 -6.48 3.37
N LEU A 22 -7.33 -6.76 4.53
CA LEU A 22 -6.80 -6.33 5.82
C LEU A 22 -5.40 -6.88 6.08
N ARG A 23 -5.14 -8.12 5.66
CA ARG A 23 -3.81 -8.75 5.76
C ARG A 23 -2.73 -7.92 5.08
N ASP A 24 -2.99 -7.43 3.88
CA ASP A 24 -2.00 -6.64 3.13
C ASP A 24 -1.75 -5.31 3.83
N LYS A 25 -2.79 -4.64 4.34
CA LYS A 25 -2.65 -3.40 5.13
C LYS A 25 -1.80 -3.60 6.37
N LEU A 26 -2.06 -4.67 7.13
CA LEU A 26 -1.34 -4.99 8.36
C LEU A 26 0.13 -5.31 8.08
N LEU A 27 0.42 -6.11 7.05
CA LEU A 27 1.80 -6.46 6.68
C LEU A 27 2.58 -5.24 6.18
N ILE A 28 1.95 -4.37 5.39
CA ILE A 28 2.58 -3.11 4.95
C ILE A 28 2.84 -2.21 6.15
N ALA A 29 1.85 -2.00 7.02
CA ALA A 29 1.99 -1.17 8.20
C ALA A 29 3.06 -1.70 9.16
N GLY A 30 3.07 -3.02 9.42
CA GLY A 30 4.07 -3.69 10.26
C GLY A 30 5.47 -3.60 9.67
N GLY A 31 5.62 -3.81 8.36
CA GLY A 31 6.90 -3.69 7.67
C GLY A 31 7.44 -2.25 7.67
N VAL A 32 6.57 -1.25 7.49
CA VAL A 32 6.95 0.17 7.63
C VAL A 32 7.35 0.49 9.08
N LEU A 33 6.60 0.01 10.07
CA LEU A 33 6.91 0.21 11.48
C LEU A 33 8.26 -0.41 11.85
N TYR A 34 8.57 -1.60 11.32
CA TYR A 34 9.87 -2.25 11.47
C TYR A 34 11.02 -1.41 10.88
N ILE A 35 10.84 -0.87 9.67
CA ILE A 35 11.84 0.01 9.02
C ILE A 35 12.04 1.32 9.79
N LEU A 36 10.96 1.90 10.35
CA LEU A 36 11.00 3.18 11.07
C LEU A 36 11.51 3.04 12.52
N SER A 37 11.41 1.85 13.12
CA SER A 37 11.91 1.56 14.46
C SER A 37 12.75 0.28 14.48
N PRO A 38 14.01 0.33 14.03
CA PRO A 38 14.93 -0.81 14.10
C PRO A 38 15.43 -1.11 15.53
N ILE A 39 14.92 -0.43 16.57
CA ILE A 39 15.62 -0.26 17.86
C ILE A 39 15.03 -1.05 19.03
N ASP A 40 13.71 -1.27 19.14
CA ASP A 40 13.13 -1.44 20.49
C ASP A 40 12.75 -2.87 20.94
N LEU A 41 13.27 -3.93 20.31
CA LEU A 41 12.91 -5.32 20.69
C LEU A 41 14.06 -6.34 20.76
N ILE A 42 15.29 -6.00 20.36
CA ILE A 42 16.43 -6.93 20.40
C ILE A 42 17.64 -6.22 21.02
N PRO A 43 18.05 -6.60 22.26
CA PRO A 43 19.32 -6.14 22.82
C PRO A 43 20.49 -6.73 22.02
N ASP A 44 21.27 -5.87 21.36
CA ASP A 44 22.70 -5.89 21.01
C ASP A 44 23.51 -7.22 20.91
N PHE A 45 22.96 -8.37 20.47
CA PHE A 45 23.73 -9.63 20.39
C PHE A 45 23.97 -10.24 18.99
N ILE A 46 23.45 -9.69 17.88
CA ILE A 46 23.58 -10.31 16.54
C ILE A 46 24.08 -9.30 15.50
N LEU A 47 25.26 -8.70 15.73
CA LEU A 47 25.82 -7.65 14.85
C LEU A 47 26.35 -8.13 13.48
N LEU A 48 26.24 -9.42 13.13
CA LEU A 48 26.88 -9.99 11.92
C LEU A 48 25.93 -10.67 10.91
N LEU A 49 24.65 -10.91 11.25
CA LEU A 49 23.67 -11.56 10.36
C LEU A 49 22.43 -10.68 10.04
N GLY A 50 22.29 -9.49 10.64
CA GLY A 50 21.04 -8.71 10.62
C GLY A 50 20.64 -8.09 9.28
N TYR A 51 21.60 -7.75 8.41
CA TYR A 51 21.31 -6.97 7.20
C TYR A 51 20.48 -7.69 6.13
N THR A 52 20.57 -9.02 6.06
CA THR A 52 19.82 -9.80 5.07
C THR A 52 18.33 -9.84 5.41
N ASP A 53 18.00 -9.93 6.69
CA ASP A 53 16.60 -9.93 7.16
C ASP A 53 15.96 -8.55 6.95
N ASP A 54 16.67 -7.47 7.28
CA ASP A 54 16.20 -6.11 7.07
C ASP A 54 15.90 -5.81 5.59
N LEU A 55 16.77 -6.28 4.68
CA LEU A 55 16.55 -6.18 3.24
C LEU A 55 15.35 -7.01 2.79
N ALA A 56 15.18 -8.21 3.33
CA ALA A 56 14.03 -9.05 3.02
C ALA A 56 12.71 -8.38 3.45
N VAL A 57 12.67 -7.78 4.64
CA VAL A 57 11.51 -7.02 5.12
C VAL A 57 11.25 -5.80 4.24
N ALA A 58 12.27 -5.02 3.89
CA ALA A 58 12.12 -3.84 3.04
C ALA A 58 11.59 -4.20 1.64
N VAL A 59 12.20 -5.20 0.99
CA VAL A 59 11.78 -5.67 -0.34
C VAL A 59 10.39 -6.28 -0.29
N GLY A 60 10.09 -7.09 0.73
CA GLY A 60 8.79 -7.73 0.92
C GLY A 60 7.68 -6.70 1.11
N THR A 61 7.90 -5.74 2.01
CA THR A 61 6.97 -4.64 2.30
C THR A 61 6.73 -3.79 1.06
N PHE A 62 7.79 -3.41 0.33
CA PHE A 62 7.68 -2.61 -0.88
C PHE A 62 6.94 -3.36 -2.01
N SER A 63 7.27 -4.64 -2.20
CA SER A 63 6.63 -5.49 -3.22
C SER A 63 5.14 -5.66 -2.95
N LEU A 64 4.78 -5.90 -1.68
CA LEU A 64 3.40 -5.99 -1.24
C LEU A 64 2.66 -4.67 -1.43
N PHE A 65 3.24 -3.56 -0.97
CA PHE A 65 2.68 -2.22 -1.16
C PHE A 65 2.43 -1.92 -2.62
N ARG A 66 3.41 -2.14 -3.50
CA ARG A 66 3.29 -1.88 -4.94
C ARG A 66 2.14 -2.67 -5.55
N ARG A 67 2.00 -3.96 -5.21
CA ARG A 67 0.92 -4.82 -5.71
C ARG A 67 -0.44 -4.31 -5.25
N THR A 68 -0.60 -4.04 -3.95
CA THR A 68 -1.86 -3.62 -3.36
C THR A 68 -2.27 -2.22 -3.83
N TYR A 69 -1.32 -1.29 -3.92
CA TYR A 69 -1.53 0.06 -4.45
C TYR A 69 -1.96 0.04 -5.92
N ASN A 70 -1.27 -0.74 -6.76
CA ASN A 70 -1.63 -0.84 -8.18
C ASN A 70 -3.03 -1.44 -8.37
N ASN A 71 -3.38 -2.45 -7.57
CA ASN A 71 -4.72 -3.04 -7.59
C ASN A 71 -5.79 -2.04 -7.17
N TYR A 72 -5.54 -1.28 -6.11
CA TYR A 72 -6.43 -0.20 -5.65
C TYR A 72 -6.61 0.87 -6.73
N VAL A 73 -5.53 1.46 -7.23
CA VAL A 73 -5.60 2.54 -8.23
C VAL A 73 -6.28 2.06 -9.51
N LYS A 74 -5.96 0.85 -9.99
CA LYS A 74 -6.60 0.27 -11.18
C LYS A 74 -8.09 0.10 -10.96
N ARG A 75 -8.50 -0.44 -9.80
CA ARG A 75 -9.91 -0.61 -9.43
C ARG A 75 -10.64 0.72 -9.36
N THR A 76 -10.10 1.70 -8.63
CA THR A 76 -10.76 3.00 -8.43
C THR A 76 -10.86 3.79 -9.73
N ARG A 77 -9.85 3.72 -10.62
CA ARG A 77 -9.93 4.35 -11.95
C ARG A 77 -10.95 3.69 -12.87
N ILE A 78 -11.07 2.36 -12.85
CA ILE A 78 -12.08 1.66 -13.64
C ILE A 78 -13.48 2.07 -13.17
N VAL A 79 -13.71 2.14 -11.86
CA VAL A 79 -15.00 2.57 -11.31
C VAL A 79 -15.31 4.01 -11.73
N ASP A 80 -14.35 4.93 -11.61
CA ASP A 80 -14.50 6.34 -12.00
C ASP A 80 -14.77 6.48 -13.52
N GLU A 81 -14.08 5.72 -14.38
CA GLU A 81 -14.34 5.73 -15.84
C GLU A 81 -15.71 5.15 -16.22
N GLN A 82 -16.18 4.12 -15.50
CA GLN A 82 -17.51 3.53 -15.73
C GLN A 82 -18.62 4.48 -15.27
N GLU A 83 -18.44 5.15 -14.13
CA GLU A 83 -19.38 6.15 -13.61
C GLU A 83 -19.37 7.45 -14.46
N TYR A 84 -18.20 7.85 -14.95
CA TYR A 84 -18.02 8.98 -15.86
C TYR A 84 -18.60 8.74 -17.25
N LYS A 85 -19.05 7.52 -17.62
CA LYS A 85 -19.91 7.32 -18.80
C LYS A 85 -21.37 7.49 -18.40
N PRO A 86 -21.89 8.72 -18.22
CA PRO A 86 -23.16 8.91 -17.57
C PRO A 86 -24.18 8.91 -18.71
N ASN A 87 -24.78 7.75 -18.97
CA ASN A 87 -26.02 7.69 -19.74
C ASN A 87 -25.98 8.18 -21.22
N LEU A 88 -24.89 7.98 -21.97
CA LEU A 88 -24.89 8.15 -23.45
C LEU A 88 -25.76 7.13 -24.22
N HIS A 89 -26.68 6.44 -23.53
CA HIS A 89 -27.66 5.50 -24.07
C HIS A 89 -29.10 5.77 -23.60
N LYS A 90 -29.37 6.89 -22.90
CA LYS A 90 -30.75 7.34 -22.71
C LYS A 90 -31.14 8.28 -23.85
N ARG A 91 -31.60 7.64 -24.93
CA ARG A 91 -32.47 8.07 -26.05
C ARG A 91 -32.39 9.51 -26.53
#